data_AF-A0A3B4WFM9-F1
#
_entry.id   AF-A0A3B4WFM9-F1
#
_cell.length_a   1.000
_cell.length_b   1.000
_cell.length_c   1.000
_cell.angle_alpha   90.00
_cell.angle_beta   90.00
_cell.angle_gamma   90.00
#
_symmetry.space_group_name_H-M   'P 1'
#
loop_
_entity.id
_entity.type
_entity.pdbx_description
1 polymer ?
#
loop_
_entity_poly.entity_id
_entity_poly.type
_entity_poly.pdbx_seq_one_letter_code
_entity_poly.pdbx_strand_id
1 'polypeptide(L)'
;MISWTSLLVLCSVLSPALCCDWLRHYGHYSNISLTLIRLMGGQLTEQDSPVSFPYKFYKHIRNSEVRSKVVFIRDSLVQISDLYRHDNLSSVTWDMDNTNRFRMSIDRQIDGLNTCVSTEQRADNSLRKYYRRLRTSTLDRTVSTSTVNTDCNTVCTD
;
A
#
# COMPACT_ATOMS: atom_id res chain seq x y z
N MET A 1 -35.30 16.82 -25.95
CA MET A 1 -33.90 17.25 -26.08
C MET A 1 -33.35 17.39 -24.66
N ILE A 2 -32.50 16.46 -24.23
CA ILE A 2 -31.85 16.56 -22.91
C ILE A 2 -30.86 17.73 -23.01
N SER A 3 -31.14 18.79 -22.25
CA SER A 3 -30.30 19.98 -22.20
C SER A 3 -28.89 19.59 -21.75
N TRP A 4 -27.86 20.17 -22.38
CA TRP A 4 -26.46 19.97 -22.00
C TRP A 4 -26.23 20.28 -20.50
N THR A 5 -26.99 21.23 -19.96
CA THR A 5 -26.99 21.55 -18.52
C THR A 5 -27.52 20.41 -17.66
N SER A 6 -28.50 19.63 -18.13
CA SER A 6 -29.01 18.44 -17.42
C SER A 6 -27.98 17.31 -17.40
N LEU A 7 -27.13 17.18 -18.43
CA LEU A 7 -26.06 16.18 -18.47
C LEU A 7 -24.93 16.49 -17.47
N LEU A 8 -24.58 17.77 -17.34
CA LEU A 8 -23.59 18.26 -16.37
C LEU A 8 -24.08 18.10 -14.93
N VAL A 9 -25.37 18.32 -14.69
CA VAL A 9 -26.01 18.10 -13.38
C VAL A 9 -26.12 16.60 -13.06
N LEU A 10 -26.31 15.73 -14.04
CA LEU A 10 -26.29 14.28 -13.82
C LEU A 10 -24.89 13.75 -13.49
N CYS A 11 -23.83 14.30 -14.11
CA CYS A 11 -22.45 13.94 -13.79
C CYS A 11 -22.02 14.40 -12.38
N SER A 12 -22.55 15.52 -11.88
CA SER A 12 -22.24 15.96 -10.51
C SER A 12 -22.95 15.15 -9.43
N VAL A 13 -24.07 14.49 -9.75
CA VAL A 13 -24.84 13.62 -8.84
C VAL A 13 -24.38 12.15 -8.90
N LEU A 14 -23.92 11.67 -10.05
CA LEU A 14 -23.34 10.33 -10.23
C LEU A 14 -21.89 10.29 -9.75
N SER A 15 -21.68 10.23 -8.43
CA SER A 15 -20.39 9.97 -7.74
C SER A 15 -19.13 10.49 -8.49
N PRO A 16 -18.52 11.62 -8.09
CA PRO A 16 -17.31 12.18 -8.70
C PRO A 16 -16.16 11.19 -8.96
N ALA A 17 -16.10 10.08 -8.22
CA ALA A 17 -15.17 8.98 -8.46
C ALA A 17 -15.37 8.27 -9.81
N LEU A 18 -16.61 8.11 -10.32
CA LEU A 18 -16.88 7.49 -11.63
C LEU A 18 -16.43 8.37 -12.80
N CYS A 19 -16.43 9.69 -12.62
CA CYS A 19 -15.89 10.65 -13.60
C CYS A 19 -14.38 10.87 -13.46
N CYS A 20 -13.70 10.17 -12.55
CA CYS A 20 -12.26 10.33 -12.41
C CYS A 20 -11.53 9.65 -13.57
N ASP A 21 -11.02 10.44 -14.51
CA ASP A 21 -10.30 9.94 -15.69
C ASP A 21 -9.10 9.07 -15.31
N TRP A 22 -8.45 9.35 -14.18
CA TRP A 22 -7.30 8.57 -13.73
C TRP A 22 -7.64 7.08 -13.52
N LEU A 23 -8.88 6.75 -13.09
CA LEU A 23 -9.28 5.35 -12.90
C LEU A 23 -9.26 4.54 -14.20
N ARG A 24 -9.36 5.17 -15.38
CA ARG A 24 -9.20 4.49 -16.68
C ARG A 24 -7.80 3.90 -16.86
N HIS A 25 -6.81 4.45 -16.16
CA HIS A 25 -5.41 4.02 -16.20
C HIS A 25 -5.02 3.13 -15.02
N TYR A 26 -5.90 2.90 -14.05
CA TYR A 26 -5.59 2.14 -12.83
C TYR A 26 -5.08 0.73 -13.13
N GLY A 27 -5.73 0.01 -14.06
CA GLY A 27 -5.33 -1.35 -14.43
C GLY A 27 -3.90 -1.42 -15.00
N HIS A 28 -3.49 -0.40 -15.76
CA HIS A 28 -2.15 -0.31 -16.32
C HIS A 28 -1.09 -0.16 -15.22
N TYR A 29 -1.27 0.82 -14.32
CA TYR A 29 -0.32 1.03 -13.21
C TYR A 29 -0.32 -0.12 -12.20
N SER A 30 -1.50 -0.70 -11.92
CA SER A 30 -1.60 -1.88 -11.06
C SER A 30 -0.81 -3.05 -11.64
N ASN A 31 -0.91 -3.30 -12.95
CA ASN A 31 -0.14 -4.34 -13.61
C ASN A 31 1.38 -4.09 -13.58
N ILE A 32 1.80 -2.83 -13.76
CA ILE A 32 3.21 -2.44 -13.59
C ILE A 32 3.70 -2.76 -12.18
N SER A 33 2.96 -2.33 -11.16
CA SER A 33 3.33 -2.60 -9.75
C SER A 33 3.38 -4.09 -9.44
N LEU A 34 2.42 -4.90 -9.93
CA LEU A 34 2.42 -6.35 -9.75
C LEU A 34 3.59 -7.03 -10.44
N THR A 35 3.94 -6.57 -11.65
CA THR A 35 5.11 -7.08 -12.39
C THR A 35 6.39 -6.77 -11.62
N LEU A 36 6.56 -5.53 -11.16
CA LEU A 36 7.75 -5.12 -10.42
C LEU A 36 7.87 -5.88 -9.10
N ILE A 37 6.79 -6.15 -8.36
CA ILE A 37 6.83 -7.01 -7.16
C ILE A 37 7.47 -8.38 -7.43
N ARG A 38 7.15 -9.00 -8.56
CA ARG A 38 7.71 -10.31 -8.94
C ARG A 38 9.18 -10.21 -9.36
N LEU A 39 9.57 -9.09 -9.97
CA LEU A 39 10.94 -8.87 -10.43
C LEU A 39 11.87 -8.41 -9.31
N MET A 40 11.37 -7.70 -8.29
CA MET A 40 12.17 -7.18 -7.18
C MET A 40 12.87 -8.29 -6.41
N GLY A 41 12.12 -9.26 -5.89
CA GLY A 41 12.65 -10.32 -5.01
C GLY A 41 12.72 -11.70 -5.63
N GLY A 42 12.32 -11.86 -6.90
CA GLY A 42 12.19 -13.16 -7.55
C GLY A 42 11.01 -13.97 -7.01
N GLN A 43 11.27 -15.22 -6.64
CA GLN A 43 10.22 -16.13 -6.18
C GLN A 43 9.62 -15.67 -4.84
N LEU A 44 8.29 -15.61 -4.77
CA LEU A 44 7.58 -15.31 -3.53
C LEU A 44 7.73 -16.47 -2.54
N THR A 45 7.91 -16.14 -1.26
CA THR A 45 7.97 -17.14 -0.20
C THR A 45 6.65 -17.89 -0.04
N GLU A 46 6.74 -19.19 0.24
CA GLU A 46 5.59 -20.01 0.65
C GLU A 46 5.33 -19.92 2.16
N GLN A 47 6.20 -19.24 2.91
CA GLN A 47 6.01 -19.03 4.34
C GLN A 47 4.77 -18.18 4.60
N ASP A 48 3.94 -18.64 5.53
CA ASP A 48 2.77 -17.89 5.97
C ASP A 48 3.15 -16.53 6.56
N SER A 49 2.38 -15.51 6.21
CA SER A 49 2.50 -14.18 6.81
C SER A 49 2.22 -14.26 8.31
N PRO A 50 3.05 -13.62 9.17
CA PRO A 50 2.83 -13.58 10.61
C PRO A 50 1.57 -12.80 11.00
N VAL A 51 0.98 -12.07 10.05
CA VAL A 51 -0.31 -11.37 10.20
C VAL A 51 -1.27 -11.86 9.12
N SER A 52 -2.40 -12.40 9.55
CA SER A 52 -3.47 -12.87 8.64
C SER A 52 -3.95 -11.74 7.71
N PHE A 53 -4.14 -12.06 6.44
CA PHE A 53 -4.65 -11.13 5.44
C PHE A 53 -6.04 -10.60 5.84
N PRO A 54 -6.33 -9.29 5.72
CA PRO A 54 -7.51 -8.69 6.30
C PRO A 54 -8.74 -8.85 5.39
N TYR A 55 -9.13 -10.10 5.09
CA TYR A 55 -10.24 -10.45 4.20
C TYR A 55 -11.55 -9.75 4.54
N LYS A 56 -11.80 -9.46 5.83
CA LYS A 56 -12.99 -8.74 6.29
C LYS A 56 -13.09 -7.33 5.69
N PHE A 57 -11.97 -6.62 5.54
CA PHE A 57 -11.96 -5.28 4.94
C PHE A 57 -12.31 -5.35 3.45
N TYR A 58 -11.70 -6.28 2.73
CA TYR A 58 -11.99 -6.50 1.30
C TYR A 58 -13.43 -6.95 1.06
N LYS A 59 -13.99 -7.78 1.95
CA LYS A 59 -15.41 -8.18 1.89
C LYS A 59 -16.34 -6.98 2.11
N HIS A 60 -16.03 -6.13 3.09
CA HIS A 60 -16.84 -4.94 3.38
C HIS A 60 -16.79 -3.94 2.22
N ILE A 61 -15.58 -3.57 1.79
CA ILE A 61 -15.39 -2.52 0.79
C ILE A 61 -15.97 -2.89 -0.58
N ARG A 62 -16.01 -4.17 -0.93
CA ARG A 62 -16.62 -4.67 -2.16
C ARG A 62 -18.07 -4.23 -2.32
N ASN A 63 -18.80 -4.12 -1.20
CA ASN A 63 -20.22 -3.74 -1.17
C ASN A 63 -20.44 -2.26 -0.86
N SER A 64 -19.39 -1.48 -0.63
CA SER A 64 -19.48 -0.03 -0.37
C SER A 64 -19.62 0.78 -1.66
N GLU A 65 -19.92 2.08 -1.51
CA GLU A 65 -19.94 3.04 -2.60
C GLU A 65 -18.59 3.15 -3.32
N VAL A 66 -18.62 3.56 -4.60
CA VAL A 66 -17.41 3.71 -5.43
C VAL A 66 -16.41 4.65 -4.78
N ARG A 67 -16.87 5.77 -4.22
CA ARG A 67 -16.01 6.72 -3.49
C ARG A 67 -15.25 6.05 -2.36
N SER A 68 -15.93 5.26 -1.52
CA SER A 68 -15.30 4.55 -0.41
C SER A 68 -14.28 3.52 -0.90
N LYS A 69 -14.56 2.82 -2.01
CA LYS A 69 -13.60 1.89 -2.64
C LYS A 69 -12.32 2.62 -3.08
N VAL A 70 -12.45 3.78 -3.71
CA VAL A 70 -11.30 4.58 -4.17
C VAL A 70 -10.47 5.08 -2.97
N VAL A 71 -11.13 5.58 -1.92
CA VAL A 71 -10.46 5.96 -0.65
C VAL A 71 -9.71 4.76 -0.04
N PHE A 72 -10.33 3.59 0.01
CA PHE A 72 -9.71 2.38 0.55
C PHE A 72 -8.48 1.94 -0.26
N ILE A 73 -8.56 1.96 -1.58
CA ILE A 73 -7.43 1.61 -2.46
C ILE A 73 -6.28 2.59 -2.24
N ARG A 74 -6.56 3.90 -2.27
CA ARG A 74 -5.55 4.94 -2.05
C ARG A 74 -4.87 4.77 -0.70
N ASP A 75 -5.65 4.65 0.37
CA ASP A 75 -5.08 4.55 1.72
C ASP A 75 -4.31 3.23 1.91
N SER A 76 -4.72 2.15 1.25
CA SER A 76 -3.94 0.89 1.22
C SER A 76 -2.61 1.09 0.50
N LEU A 77 -2.58 1.79 -0.64
CA LEU A 77 -1.35 2.10 -1.38
C LEU A 77 -0.41 3.00 -0.56
N VAL A 78 -0.94 3.99 0.16
CA VAL A 78 -0.14 4.81 1.08
C VAL A 78 0.53 3.92 2.14
N GLN A 79 -0.23 3.03 2.79
CA GLN A 79 0.34 2.12 3.77
C GLN A 79 1.36 1.14 3.16
N ILE A 80 1.13 0.68 1.93
CA ILE A 80 2.10 -0.15 1.19
C ILE A 80 3.37 0.66 0.91
N SER A 81 3.27 1.89 0.40
CA SER A 81 4.43 2.76 0.14
C SER A 81 5.28 2.93 1.40
N ASP A 82 4.64 3.15 2.55
CA ASP A 82 5.34 3.27 3.84
C ASP A 82 6.09 1.99 4.26
N LEU A 83 5.58 0.79 3.95
CA LEU A 83 6.32 -0.47 4.20
C LEU A 83 7.64 -0.54 3.41
N TYR A 84 7.66 0.04 2.21
CA TYR A 84 8.81 0.04 1.33
C TYR A 84 9.70 1.27 1.51
N ARG A 85 9.40 2.22 2.42
CA ARG A 85 10.20 3.44 2.61
C ARG A 85 11.46 3.26 3.48
N HIS A 86 11.71 2.08 4.04
CA HIS A 86 12.75 1.89 5.05
C HIS A 86 14.14 1.61 4.47
N ASP A 87 15.17 2.22 5.06
CA ASP A 87 16.59 2.11 4.69
C ASP A 87 17.20 0.73 4.98
N ASN A 88 16.50 -0.12 5.74
CA ASN A 88 16.97 -1.44 6.14
C ASN A 88 16.67 -2.55 5.10
N LEU A 89 16.46 -2.16 3.84
CA LEU A 89 16.45 -3.11 2.71
C LEU A 89 17.84 -3.71 2.46
N SER A 90 18.89 -3.26 3.14
CA SER A 90 20.23 -3.84 3.08
C SER A 90 20.28 -5.33 3.43
N SER A 91 19.28 -5.84 4.16
CA SER A 91 19.15 -7.25 4.52
C SER A 91 18.42 -8.12 3.48
N VAL A 92 17.78 -7.50 2.47
CA VAL A 92 17.05 -8.23 1.42
C VAL A 92 17.77 -8.13 0.09
N THR A 93 17.78 -9.22 -0.67
CA THR A 93 18.46 -9.34 -1.97
C THR A 93 17.66 -8.74 -3.13
N TRP A 94 16.81 -7.75 -2.84
CA TRP A 94 15.92 -7.19 -3.85
C TRP A 94 16.69 -6.33 -4.85
N ASP A 95 16.31 -6.44 -6.13
CA ASP A 95 16.85 -5.58 -7.17
C ASP A 95 16.43 -4.12 -6.93
N MET A 96 17.43 -3.25 -6.72
CA MET A 96 17.21 -1.88 -6.30
C MET A 96 16.53 -1.04 -7.39
N ASP A 97 16.83 -1.28 -8.67
CA ASP A 97 16.19 -0.57 -9.78
C ASP A 97 14.70 -0.90 -9.85
N ASN A 98 14.34 -2.18 -9.86
CA ASN A 98 12.95 -2.62 -9.83
C ASN A 98 12.25 -2.16 -8.55
N THR A 99 12.96 -2.08 -7.42
CA THR A 99 12.42 -1.55 -6.16
C THR A 99 12.07 -0.08 -6.25
N ASN A 100 12.96 0.74 -6.81
CA ASN A 100 12.70 2.15 -7.03
C ASN A 100 11.58 2.37 -8.06
N ARG A 101 11.55 1.59 -9.13
CA ARG A 101 10.46 1.60 -10.11
C ARG A 101 9.12 1.21 -9.50
N PHE A 102 9.11 0.24 -8.59
CA PHE A 102 7.92 -0.17 -7.87
C PHE A 102 7.38 0.97 -7.01
N ARG A 103 8.25 1.58 -6.20
CA ARG A 103 7.90 2.74 -5.36
C ARG A 103 7.33 3.89 -6.21
N MET A 104 8.00 4.25 -7.30
CA MET A 104 7.50 5.27 -8.23
C MET A 104 6.12 4.91 -8.83
N SER A 105 5.88 3.63 -9.14
CA SER A 105 4.58 3.18 -9.63
C SER A 105 3.48 3.27 -8.57
N ILE A 106 3.79 2.98 -7.30
CA ILE A 106 2.86 3.15 -6.18
C ILE A 106 2.57 4.63 -5.93
N ASP A 107 3.59 5.49 -5.91
CA ASP A 107 3.42 6.92 -5.68
C ASP A 107 2.56 7.56 -6.78
N ARG A 108 2.79 7.21 -8.06
CA ARG A 108 1.92 7.63 -9.18
C ARG A 108 0.47 7.19 -9.02
N GLN A 109 0.23 6.01 -8.45
CA GLN A 109 -1.13 5.56 -8.17
C GLN A 109 -1.78 6.35 -7.05
N ILE A 110 -1.04 6.67 -5.99
CA ILE A 110 -1.52 7.51 -4.90
C ILE A 110 -1.88 8.90 -5.42
N ASP A 111 -0.99 9.53 -6.19
CA ASP A 111 -1.20 10.87 -6.76
C ASP A 111 -2.41 10.92 -7.67
N GLY A 112 -2.58 9.90 -8.53
CA GLY A 112 -3.75 9.79 -9.38
C GLY A 112 -5.05 9.57 -8.62
N LEU A 113 -5.04 8.76 -7.56
CA LEU A 113 -6.22 8.56 -6.72
C LEU A 113 -6.56 9.82 -5.90
N ASN A 114 -5.57 10.65 -5.55
CA ASN A 114 -5.80 11.95 -4.91
C ASN A 114 -6.59 12.91 -5.81
N THR A 115 -6.55 12.75 -7.14
CA THR A 115 -7.41 13.55 -8.04
C THR A 115 -8.86 13.06 -8.06
N CYS A 116 -9.12 11.83 -7.61
CA CYS A 116 -10.45 11.21 -7.60
C CYS A 116 -11.23 11.45 -6.29
N VAL A 117 -10.53 11.62 -5.17
CA VAL A 117 -11.12 11.71 -3.83
C VAL A 117 -10.36 12.71 -2.97
N SER A 118 -11.07 13.43 -2.09
CA SER A 118 -10.44 14.38 -1.16
C SER A 118 -9.42 13.68 -0.26
N THR A 119 -8.28 14.32 -0.03
CA THR A 119 -7.21 13.86 0.86
C THR A 119 -7.62 13.89 2.35
N GLU A 120 -8.70 14.59 2.67
CA GLU A 120 -9.33 14.61 4.00
C GLU A 120 -10.14 13.35 4.28
N GLN A 121 -10.71 12.73 3.24
CA GLN A 121 -11.41 11.45 3.38
C GLN A 121 -10.39 10.37 3.74
N ARG A 122 -10.73 9.48 4.67
CA ARG A 122 -9.84 8.40 5.13
C ARG A 122 -10.59 7.08 5.21
N ALA A 123 -9.89 6.00 4.92
CA ALA A 123 -10.36 4.66 5.21
C ALA A 123 -10.44 4.44 6.73
N ASP A 124 -11.18 3.41 7.13
CA ASP A 124 -11.29 3.04 8.53
C ASP A 124 -9.92 2.83 9.18
N ASN A 125 -9.72 3.36 10.39
CA ASN A 125 -8.46 3.29 11.13
C ASN A 125 -7.98 1.84 11.39
N SER A 126 -8.88 0.86 11.32
CA SER A 126 -8.53 -0.56 11.37
C SER A 126 -7.61 -1.01 10.23
N LEU A 127 -7.68 -0.37 9.04
CA LEU A 127 -6.74 -0.58 7.95
C LEU A 127 -5.31 -0.19 8.37
N ARG A 128 -5.15 1.02 8.92
CA ARG A 128 -3.86 1.50 9.44
C ARG A 128 -3.35 0.61 10.58
N LYS A 129 -4.23 0.15 11.47
CA LYS A 129 -3.86 -0.80 12.54
C LYS A 129 -3.35 -2.12 11.97
N TYR A 130 -3.94 -2.63 10.89
CA TYR A 130 -3.46 -3.84 10.21
C TYR A 130 -2.03 -3.65 9.68
N TYR A 131 -1.76 -2.59 8.91
CA TYR A 131 -0.43 -2.34 8.36
C TYR A 131 0.62 -2.06 9.43
N ARG A 132 0.24 -1.40 10.54
CA ARG A 132 1.12 -1.25 11.70
C ARG A 132 1.50 -2.59 12.31
N ARG A 133 0.55 -3.52 12.46
CA ARG A 133 0.84 -4.89 12.95
C ARG A 133 1.74 -5.63 11.98
N LEU A 134 1.45 -5.55 10.68
CA LEU A 134 2.26 -6.17 9.64
C LEU A 134 3.70 -5.69 9.74
N ARG A 135 3.93 -4.37 9.74
CA ARG A 135 5.26 -3.77 9.92
C ARG A 135 5.97 -4.29 11.16
N THR A 136 5.34 -4.25 12.33
CA THR A 136 5.99 -4.67 13.58
C THR A 136 6.29 -6.16 13.59
N SER A 137 5.44 -6.99 12.97
CA SER A 137 5.65 -8.43 12.89
C SER A 137 6.67 -8.86 11.83
N THR A 138 6.99 -8.02 10.83
CA THR A 138 7.91 -8.37 9.74
C THR A 138 9.21 -7.57 9.74
N LEU A 139 9.11 -6.23 9.78
CA LEU A 139 10.25 -5.32 9.63
C LEU A 139 10.92 -5.01 10.97
N ASP A 140 10.14 -4.77 12.03
CA ASP A 140 10.74 -4.37 13.32
C ASP A 140 11.33 -5.59 14.07
N ARG A 141 10.73 -6.79 13.91
CA ARG A 141 11.19 -8.03 14.55
C ARG A 141 12.53 -8.55 14.01
N THR A 142 12.80 -8.38 12.72
CA THR A 142 14.07 -8.80 12.09
C THR A 142 15.26 -7.96 12.56
N VAL A 143 15.02 -6.73 13.03
CA VAL A 143 16.06 -5.87 13.61
C VAL A 143 16.51 -6.37 14.99
N SER A 144 15.59 -6.87 15.82
CA SER A 144 15.92 -7.34 17.18
C SER A 144 16.70 -8.65 17.22
N THR A 145 16.59 -9.52 16.21
CA THR A 145 17.41 -10.74 16.12
C THR A 145 18.84 -10.47 15.61
N SER A 146 19.12 -9.27 15.12
CA SER A 146 20.44 -8.88 14.59
C SER A 146 21.34 -8.19 15.62
N THR A 147 20.84 -7.85 16.81
CA THR A 147 21.67 -7.37 17.92
C THR A 147 22.33 -8.55 18.61
N VAL A 148 23.56 -8.83 18.17
CA VAL A 148 24.52 -9.79 18.72
C VAL A 148 24.52 -9.77 20.25
N ASN A 149 24.29 -10.96 20.81
CA ASN A 149 24.68 -11.33 22.16
C ASN A 149 26.18 -11.09 22.31
N THR A 150 26.57 -9.96 22.89
CA THR A 150 27.94 -9.76 23.38
C THR A 150 27.87 -9.96 24.88
N ASP A 151 27.95 -11.22 25.30
CA ASP A 151 28.25 -11.57 26.68
C ASP A 151 29.63 -10.98 27.00
N CYS A 152 29.66 -9.81 27.66
CA CYS A 152 30.88 -9.28 28.24
C CYS A 152 31.06 -9.94 29.63
N ASN A 153 31.42 -11.22 29.63
CA ASN A 153 31.95 -11.90 30.80
C ASN A 153 33.48 -11.90 30.70
N THR A 154 34.12 -10.85 31.19
CA THR A 154 35.48 -10.94 31.70
C THR A 154 35.61 -10.09 32.96
N VAL A 155 35.75 -10.84 34.05
CA VAL A 155 36.20 -10.46 35.39
C VAL A 155 37.41 -9.52 35.30
N CYS A 156 37.33 -8.36 35.96
CA CYS A 156 38.51 -7.57 36.31
C CYS A 156 38.97 -8.01 37.70
N THR A 157 40.07 -8.76 37.76
CA THR A 157 40.94 -8.93 38.93
C THR A 157 42.38 -8.77 38.44
N ASP A 158 42.99 -7.64 38.73
CA ASP A 158 44.03 -7.49 39.76
C ASP A 158 44.32 -5.99 39.99
#